data_AF-A0A0V8JPC1-F1
#
_entry.id   AF-A0A0V8JPC1-F1
#
_cell.length_a   1.000
_cell.length_b   1.000
_cell.length_c   1.000
_cell.angle_alpha   90.00
_cell.angle_beta   90.00
_cell.angle_gamma   90.00
#
_symmetry.space_group_name_H-M   'P 1'
#
loop_
_entity.id
_entity.type
_entity.pdbx_description
1 polymer ?
#
loop_
_entity_poly.entity_id
_entity_poly.type
_entity_poly.pdbx_seq_one_letter_code
_entity_poly.pdbx_strand_id
1 'polypeptide(L)'
;MEVQVKMINGLNFETIIEEYNAQILAETLNNQEYSMVIIGDVIAQRYSVVRVMTKVENPEANVEITLNDNTVIKVYVENYNPLVVLQSINSAGGGMVSIGEVVLQASQIVRIMRIKQETVA
;
A
#
# COMPACT_ATOMS: atom_id res chain seq x y z
N MET A 1 5.89 9.93 9.27
CA MET A 1 6.22 8.63 8.67
C MET A 1 7.02 8.84 7.40
N GLU A 2 8.20 8.24 7.28
CA GLU A 2 8.97 8.23 6.03
C GLU A 2 8.42 7.14 5.10
N VAL A 3 8.06 7.54 3.88
CA VAL A 3 7.45 6.65 2.88
C VAL A 3 8.22 6.69 1.57
N GLN A 4 8.22 5.57 0.87
CA GLN A 4 8.65 5.46 -0.52
C GLN A 4 7.41 5.42 -1.43
N VAL A 5 7.43 6.26 -2.47
CA VAL A 5 6.39 6.32 -3.50
C VAL A 5 6.98 5.84 -4.82
N LYS A 6 6.28 4.91 -5.48
CA LYS A 6 6.60 4.46 -6.84
C LYS A 6 5.55 4.97 -7.82
N MET A 7 6.01 5.60 -8.89
CA MET A 7 5.19 6.10 -9.97
C MET A 7 5.22 5.16 -11.17
N ILE A 8 4.18 5.22 -12.01
CA ILE A 8 3.99 4.34 -13.17
C ILE A 8 5.06 4.55 -14.26
N ASN A 9 5.65 5.74 -14.33
CA ASN A 9 6.74 6.08 -15.24
C ASN A 9 8.13 5.63 -14.73
N GLY A 10 8.19 4.91 -13.60
CA GLY A 10 9.43 4.46 -12.98
C GLY A 10 10.11 5.48 -12.06
N LEU A 11 9.58 6.71 -11.95
CA LEU A 11 10.04 7.66 -10.95
C LEU A 11 9.70 7.14 -9.56
N ASN A 12 10.71 7.06 -8.69
CA ASN A 12 10.53 6.75 -7.28
C ASN A 12 11.06 7.92 -6.46
N PHE A 13 10.35 8.28 -5.40
CA PHE A 13 10.78 9.31 -4.48
C PHE A 13 10.41 8.94 -3.05
N GLU A 14 11.07 9.59 -2.10
CA GLU A 14 10.83 9.44 -0.68
C GLU A 14 10.31 10.77 -0.13
N THR A 15 9.42 10.71 0.86
CA THR A 15 8.87 11.89 1.52
C THR A 15 8.41 11.54 2.94
N ILE A 16 8.13 12.56 3.75
CA ILE A 16 7.63 12.41 5.11
C ILE A 16 6.17 12.86 5.15
N ILE A 17 5.31 12.02 5.72
CA ILE A 17 3.90 12.33 5.98
C ILE A 17 3.70 12.37 7.49
N GLU A 18 3.38 13.54 8.07
CA GLU A 18 3.24 13.72 9.52
C GLU A 18 2.14 12.83 10.12
N GLU A 19 0.93 12.90 9.56
CA GLU A 19 -0.25 12.13 9.99
C GLU A 19 -0.57 11.01 9.01
N TYR A 20 0.38 10.10 8.82
CA TYR A 20 0.22 9.03 7.84
C TYR A 20 -0.92 8.09 8.18
N ASN A 21 -1.90 8.02 7.27
CA ASN A 21 -2.98 7.05 7.31
C ASN A 21 -3.16 6.46 5.90
N ALA A 22 -2.84 5.17 5.76
CA ALA A 22 -2.90 4.48 4.47
C ALA A 22 -4.32 4.47 3.87
N GLN A 23 -5.35 4.31 4.70
CA GLN A 23 -6.75 4.31 4.26
C GLN A 23 -7.16 5.67 3.68
N ILE A 24 -6.88 6.76 4.40
CA ILE A 24 -7.19 8.13 3.94
C ILE A 24 -6.41 8.45 2.66
N LEU A 25 -5.15 8.02 2.57
CA LEU A 25 -4.35 8.22 1.38
C LEU A 25 -4.90 7.42 0.18
N ALA A 26 -5.33 6.17 0.39
CA ALA A 26 -5.97 5.37 -0.65
C ALA A 26 -7.27 6.01 -1.15
N GLU A 27 -8.11 6.54 -0.25
CA GLU A 27 -9.33 7.27 -0.60
C GLU A 27 -9.02 8.54 -1.41
N THR A 28 -8.03 9.31 -0.98
CA THR A 28 -7.55 10.50 -1.70
C THR A 28 -7.05 10.14 -3.09
N LEU A 29 -6.31 9.04 -3.21
CA LEU A 29 -5.80 8.54 -4.48
C LEU A 29 -6.89 7.88 -5.35
N ASN A 30 -8.06 7.57 -4.80
CA ASN A 30 -9.22 7.08 -5.56
C ASN A 30 -10.21 8.19 -5.93
N ASN A 31 -10.10 9.39 -5.34
CA ASN A 31 -11.00 10.49 -5.65
C ASN A 31 -10.83 10.94 -7.11
N GLN A 32 -11.88 10.72 -7.92
CA GLN A 32 -11.87 11.03 -9.35
C GLN A 32 -11.91 12.54 -9.65
N GLU A 33 -12.27 13.38 -8.67
CA GLU A 33 -12.23 14.83 -8.79
C GLU A 33 -10.79 15.38 -8.79
N TYR A 34 -9.83 14.59 -8.30
CA TYR A 34 -8.43 15.00 -8.20
C TYR A 34 -7.59 14.49 -9.37
N SER A 35 -6.92 15.43 -10.05
CA SER A 35 -5.84 15.13 -11.01
C SER A 35 -4.48 15.04 -10.34
N MET A 36 -4.25 15.88 -9.32
CA MET A 36 -3.05 15.96 -8.50
C MET A 36 -3.41 15.78 -7.03
N VAL A 37 -2.48 15.25 -6.23
CA VAL A 37 -2.62 15.04 -4.79
C VAL A 37 -1.34 15.47 -4.08
N ILE A 38 -1.45 15.78 -2.79
CA ILE A 38 -0.30 15.99 -1.91
C ILE A 38 0.06 14.65 -1.27
N ILE A 39 1.33 14.26 -1.33
CA ILE A 39 1.90 13.12 -0.61
C ILE A 39 3.12 13.65 0.14
N GLY A 40 2.96 13.87 1.45
CA GLY A 40 3.97 14.54 2.26
C GLY A 40 4.15 15.99 1.82
N ASP A 41 5.35 16.33 1.37
CA ASP A 41 5.71 17.64 0.81
C ASP A 41 5.72 17.68 -0.72
N VAL A 42 5.32 16.59 -1.39
CA VAL A 42 5.33 16.45 -2.85
C VAL A 42 3.92 16.56 -3.43
N ILE A 43 3.76 17.34 -4.51
CA ILE A 43 2.56 17.33 -5.35
C ILE A 43 2.76 16.32 -6.48
N ALA A 44 1.92 15.28 -6.54
CA ALA A 44 2.03 14.18 -7.48
C ALA A 44 0.74 13.96 -8.27
N GLN A 45 0.87 13.47 -9.49
CA GLN A 45 -0.28 13.13 -10.33
C GLN A 45 -0.92 11.84 -9.82
N ARG A 46 -2.20 11.91 -9.43
CA ARG A 46 -2.91 10.84 -8.72
C ARG A 46 -2.82 9.49 -9.42
N TYR A 47 -3.18 9.46 -10.70
CA TYR A 47 -3.26 8.26 -11.53
C TYR A 47 -1.89 7.72 -11.95
N SER A 48 -0.81 8.42 -11.60
CA SER A 48 0.56 7.92 -11.80
C SER A 48 1.09 7.18 -10.58
N VAL A 49 0.44 7.24 -9.41
CA VAL A 49 0.90 6.54 -8.21
C VAL A 49 0.59 5.05 -8.31
N VAL A 50 1.62 4.21 -8.14
CA VAL A 50 1.50 2.74 -8.20
C VAL A 50 1.48 2.14 -6.80
N ARG A 51 2.34 2.64 -5.91
CA ARG A 51 2.36 2.24 -4.50
C ARG A 51 3.00 3.30 -3.60
N VAL A 52 2.58 3.29 -2.35
CA VAL A 52 3.17 4.04 -1.23
C VAL A 52 3.41 3.04 -0.11
N MET A 53 4.65 2.96 0.38
CA MET A 53 5.08 2.00 1.40
C MET A 53 5.92 2.70 2.45
N THR A 54 5.88 2.23 3.69
CA THR A 54 6.81 2.67 4.72
C THR A 54 8.21 2.15 4.39
N LYS A 55 9.24 2.95 4.72
CA LYS A 55 10.64 2.58 4.46
C LYS A 55 11.19 1.59 5.50
N VAL A 56 10.61 1.61 6.68
CA VAL A 56 11.01 0.76 7.80
C VAL A 56 10.17 -0.51 7.73
N GLU A 57 10.82 -1.67 7.66
CA GLU A 57 10.14 -2.95 7.77
C GLU A 57 9.48 -3.08 9.15
N ASN A 58 8.23 -3.56 9.16
CA ASN A 58 7.50 -3.78 10.39
C ASN A 58 7.92 -5.13 11.01
N PRO A 59 8.59 -5.14 12.18
CA PRO A 59 9.07 -6.39 12.79
C PRO A 59 7.91 -7.30 13.25
N GLU A 60 6.72 -6.75 13.44
CA GLU A 60 5.51 -7.49 13.82
C GLU A 60 4.70 -7.95 12.60
N ALA A 61 5.20 -7.75 11.37
CA ALA A 61 4.49 -8.09 10.15
C ALA A 61 3.94 -9.53 10.19
N ASN A 62 2.65 -9.67 9.90
CA ASN A 62 1.92 -10.93 9.92
C ASN A 62 1.36 -11.31 8.52
N VAL A 63 1.54 -10.43 7.54
CA VAL A 63 1.07 -10.60 6.16
C VAL A 63 2.21 -10.33 5.18
N GLU A 64 2.29 -11.18 4.17
CA GLU A 64 3.16 -11.02 3.00
C GLU A 64 2.29 -10.71 1.78
N ILE A 65 2.66 -9.67 1.04
CA ILE A 65 2.05 -9.26 -0.23
C ILE A 65 3.10 -9.41 -1.33
N THR A 66 2.78 -10.17 -2.37
CA THR A 66 3.59 -10.30 -3.57
C THR A 66 2.99 -9.45 -4.68
N LEU A 67 3.80 -8.61 -5.31
CA LEU A 67 3.42 -7.78 -6.45
C LEU A 67 3.88 -8.38 -7.78
N ASN A 68 3.32 -7.89 -8.88
CA ASN A 68 3.62 -8.32 -10.25
C ASN A 68 5.08 -8.11 -10.68
N ASP A 69 5.79 -7.16 -10.06
CA ASP A 69 7.22 -6.89 -10.28
C ASP A 69 8.13 -7.75 -9.39
N ASN A 70 7.57 -8.80 -8.76
CA ASN A 70 8.21 -9.66 -7.75
C ASN A 70 8.61 -8.95 -6.45
N THR A 71 8.20 -7.69 -6.22
CA THR A 71 8.37 -7.06 -4.92
C THR A 71 7.57 -7.84 -3.87
N VAL A 72 8.22 -8.15 -2.76
CA VAL A 72 7.60 -8.75 -1.58
C VAL A 72 7.52 -7.69 -0.49
N ILE A 73 6.33 -7.47 0.04
CA ILE A 73 6.06 -6.50 1.10
C ILE A 73 5.58 -7.27 2.32
N LYS A 74 6.17 -6.99 3.48
CA LYS A 74 5.72 -7.53 4.77
C LYS A 74 5.07 -6.40 5.55
N VAL A 75 3.83 -6.63 6.00
CA VAL A 75 3.04 -5.62 6.69
C VAL A 75 2.28 -6.23 7.86
N TYR A 76 2.07 -5.45 8.91
CA TYR A 76 1.14 -5.80 9.97
C TYR A 76 -0.29 -5.43 9.56
N VAL A 77 -1.19 -6.40 9.64
CA VAL A 77 -2.62 -6.19 9.49
C VAL A 77 -3.30 -6.65 10.76
N GLU A 78 -3.88 -5.71 11.49
CA GLU A 78 -4.66 -5.99 12.69
C GLU A 78 -5.82 -6.93 12.35
N ASN A 79 -5.99 -8.01 13.12
CA ASN A 79 -7.07 -8.98 12.95
C ASN A 79 -7.22 -9.51 11.50
N TYR A 80 -6.10 -9.76 10.81
CA TYR A 80 -6.10 -10.16 9.39
C TYR A 80 -7.16 -11.22 9.06
N ASN A 81 -8.07 -10.87 8.17
CA ASN A 81 -9.11 -11.74 7.63
C ASN A 81 -9.04 -11.70 6.09
N PRO A 82 -8.73 -12.83 5.41
CA PRO A 82 -8.64 -12.87 3.95
C PRO A 82 -9.89 -12.38 3.23
N LEU A 83 -11.09 -12.63 3.79
CA LEU A 83 -12.34 -12.24 3.16
C LEU A 83 -12.52 -10.71 3.17
N VAL A 84 -12.16 -10.06 4.29
CA VAL A 84 -12.21 -8.60 4.42
C VAL A 84 -11.22 -7.94 3.46
N VAL A 85 -9.99 -8.45 3.41
CA VAL A 85 -8.96 -7.95 2.48
C VAL A 85 -9.38 -8.13 1.03
N LEU A 86 -9.94 -9.29 0.67
CA LEU A 86 -10.48 -9.54 -0.67
C LEU A 86 -11.60 -8.56 -1.04
N GLN A 87 -12.51 -8.28 -0.11
CA GLN A 87 -13.57 -7.30 -0.32
C GLN A 87 -12.99 -5.90 -0.58
N SER A 88 -12.03 -5.45 0.23
CA SER A 88 -11.37 -4.15 0.03
C SER A 88 -10.70 -4.04 -1.35
N ILE A 89 -10.02 -5.09 -1.81
CA ILE A 89 -9.37 -5.13 -3.13
C ILE A 89 -10.39 -5.06 -4.26
N ASN A 90 -11.46 -5.86 -4.18
CA ASN A 90 -12.50 -5.88 -5.20
C ASN A 90 -13.31 -4.57 -5.23
N SER A 91 -13.57 -3.97 -4.07
CA SER A 91 -14.25 -2.68 -3.94
C SER A 91 -13.42 -1.52 -4.51
N ALA A 92 -12.09 -1.62 -4.49
CA ALA A 92 -11.23 -0.62 -5.12
C ALA A 92 -11.34 -0.60 -6.66
N GLY A 93 -11.89 -1.65 -7.29
CA GLY A 93 -12.16 -1.66 -8.74
C GLY A 93 -10.91 -1.46 -9.61
N GLY A 94 -9.73 -1.89 -9.14
CA GLY A 94 -8.44 -1.67 -9.83
C GLY A 94 -7.74 -0.35 -9.48
N GLY A 95 -8.35 0.50 -8.65
CA GLY A 95 -7.75 1.69 -8.06
C GLY A 95 -6.77 1.36 -6.92
N MET A 96 -6.64 2.26 -5.96
CA MET A 96 -5.77 2.10 -4.80
C MET A 96 -6.49 1.36 -3.67
N VAL A 97 -5.77 0.50 -2.95
CA VAL A 97 -6.24 -0.20 -1.76
C VAL A 97 -5.18 -0.09 -0.67
N SER A 98 -5.61 0.14 0.57
CA SER A 98 -4.75 0.06 1.73
C SER A 98 -4.81 -1.32 2.37
N ILE A 99 -3.66 -1.88 2.71
CA ILE A 99 -3.54 -3.15 3.44
C ILE A 99 -2.51 -2.94 4.55
N GLY A 100 -2.99 -2.85 5.80
CA GLY A 100 -2.15 -2.38 6.90
C GLY A 100 -1.67 -0.95 6.64
N GLU A 101 -0.35 -0.74 6.71
CA GLU A 101 0.26 0.58 6.48
C GLU A 101 0.65 0.86 5.02
N VAL A 102 0.40 -0.04 4.07
CA VAL A 102 0.76 0.19 2.66
C VAL A 102 -0.45 0.55 1.80
N VAL A 103 -0.21 1.37 0.77
CA VAL A 103 -1.20 1.73 -0.25
C VAL A 103 -0.72 1.22 -1.60
N LEU A 104 -1.51 0.37 -2.23
CA LEU A 104 -1.13 -0.36 -3.44
C LEU A 104 -2.20 -0.18 -4.51
N GLN A 105 -1.80 -0.06 -5.77
CA GLN A 105 -2.75 -0.25 -6.85
C GLN A 105 -3.18 -1.72 -6.86
N ALA A 106 -4.48 -1.98 -6.76
CA ALA A 106 -5.05 -3.33 -6.63
C ALA A 106 -4.64 -4.26 -7.79
N SER A 107 -4.47 -3.70 -9.00
CA SER A 107 -4.03 -4.44 -10.19
C SER A 107 -2.59 -4.97 -10.13
N GLN A 108 -1.77 -4.48 -9.20
CA GLN A 108 -0.38 -4.92 -9.03
C GLN A 108 -0.26 -6.12 -8.09
N ILE A 109 -1.30 -6.42 -7.31
CA ILE A 109 -1.28 -7.47 -6.29
C ILE A 109 -1.43 -8.82 -6.96
N VAL A 110 -0.45 -9.70 -6.77
CA VAL A 110 -0.47 -11.09 -7.26
C VAL A 110 -0.97 -12.04 -6.18
N ARG A 111 -0.51 -11.86 -4.94
CA ARG A 111 -0.80 -12.76 -3.83
C ARG A 111 -0.74 -12.03 -2.49
N ILE A 112 -1.63 -12.41 -1.58
CA ILE A 112 -1.56 -12.02 -0.17
C ILE A 112 -1.67 -13.27 0.67
N MET A 113 -0.79 -13.45 1.65
CA MET A 113 -0.83 -14.58 2.56
C MET A 113 -0.39 -14.20 3.96
N ARG A 114 -0.85 -14.96 4.97
CA ARG A 114 -0.26 -14.87 6.31
C ARG A 114 1.18 -15.37 6.28
N ILE A 115 2.05 -14.64 6.96
CA ILE A 115 3.38 -15.15 7.29
C ILE A 115 3.17 -16.28 8.30
N LYS A 116 3.71 -17.47 8.01
CA LYS A 116 3.72 -18.56 8.99
C LYS A 116 4.64 -18.15 10.12
N GLN A 117 4.12 -18.06 11.35
CA GLN A 117 4.99 -18.01 12.52
C GLN A 117 5.71 -19.36 12.58
N GLU A 118 7.04 -19.36 12.55
CA GLU A 118 7.80 -20.54 12.90
C GLU A 118 7.49 -20.85 14.37
N THR A 119 6.82 -21.97 14.61
CA THR A 119 6.69 -22.49 15.97
C THR A 119 8.10 -22.85 16.43
N VAL A 120 8.68 -22.05 17.31
CA VAL A 120 9.89 -22.47 18.03
C VAL A 120 9.43 -23.60 18.94
N ALA A 121 9.79 -24.83 18.56
CA ALA A 121 9.50 -26.06 19.31
C ALA A 121 10.33 -26.15 20.60
#